data_AF-A0A6H5GEM4-F1
#
_entry.id   AF-A0A6H5GEM4-F1
#
_cell.length_a   1.000
_cell.length_b   1.000
_cell.length_c   1.000
_cell.angle_alpha   90.00
_cell.angle_beta   90.00
_cell.angle_gamma   90.00
#
_symmetry.space_group_name_H-M   'P 1'
#
loop_
_entity.id
_entity.type
_entity.pdbx_description
1 polymer ?
#
loop_
_entity_poly.entity_id
_entity_poly.type
_entity_poly.pdbx_seq_one_letter_code
_entity_poly.pdbx_strand_id
1 'polypeptide(L)'
;MPVLSIGSFLCLIAILSILTGSLVPALQNAFNGLLDVYFMASDTNSYGSSIRTDANNIDARIVYAFERSVNQILQLKTFKYEHIASHMNFYLYTRGNRLYPAKLDPSKPDTITGSEYKPQRKTVVLVHGFTTDALVASIVQTMKDELLIREDVNVIGVDYGPLTDIWWFHILPPVGMAINTLQAPWIGQCIGELISCLIDMGQSPDDVHLVGHSLGAHIAAFAGKYLNSVNRPIFRLTGLEPSSPGFSNVGTAHRLARYDAKFTDCIFTTAKSLAVGNNPCQANYYPNSCGISQPGCYQGDIP
;
A
#
# COMPACT_ATOMS: atom_id res chain seq x y z
N MET A 1 7.20 -0.01 38.61
CA MET A 1 6.15 0.90 38.09
C MET A 1 4.84 0.12 38.09
N PRO A 2 3.70 0.69 38.55
CA PRO A 2 2.49 -0.09 38.71
C PRO A 2 1.96 -0.48 37.33
N VAL A 3 1.70 -1.77 37.14
CA VAL A 3 1.05 -2.32 35.96
C VAL A 3 -0.40 -1.84 35.98
N LEU A 4 -0.79 -1.03 34.99
CA LEU A 4 -2.20 -0.69 34.80
C LEU A 4 -2.96 -1.99 34.51
N SER A 5 -3.97 -2.30 35.32
CA SER A 5 -4.83 -3.45 35.05
C SER A 5 -5.63 -3.22 33.77
N ILE A 6 -5.93 -4.30 33.05
CA ILE A 6 -6.66 -4.29 31.77
C ILE A 6 -8.05 -3.62 31.89
N GLY A 7 -8.65 -3.61 33.08
CA GLY A 7 -9.89 -2.86 33.36
C GLY A 7 -9.72 -1.34 33.27
N SER A 8 -8.56 -0.81 33.68
CA SER A 8 -8.21 0.61 33.53
C SER A 8 -7.93 0.98 32.07
N PHE A 9 -7.56 -0.01 31.25
CA PHE A 9 -7.25 0.12 29.82
C PHE A 9 -8.50 0.23 28.94
N LEU A 10 -9.53 -0.58 29.22
CA LEU A 10 -10.85 -0.46 28.58
C LEU A 10 -11.53 0.89 28.89
N CYS A 11 -11.30 1.42 30.08
CA CYS A 11 -11.82 2.72 30.50
C CYS A 11 -11.15 3.87 29.73
N LEU A 12 -9.84 3.80 29.47
CA LEU A 12 -9.10 4.80 28.69
C LEU A 12 -9.55 4.82 27.21
N ILE A 13 -9.85 3.65 26.63
CA ILE A 13 -10.36 3.50 25.27
C ILE A 13 -11.79 4.02 25.16
N ALA A 14 -12.65 3.73 26.14
CA ALA A 14 -14.01 4.29 26.18
C ALA A 14 -14.00 5.82 26.26
N ILE A 15 -13.08 6.40 27.05
CA ILE A 15 -12.87 7.86 27.14
C ILE A 15 -12.38 8.43 25.80
N LEU A 16 -11.47 7.74 25.10
CA LEU A 16 -10.98 8.15 23.78
C LEU A 16 -12.06 8.07 22.68
N SER A 17 -12.94 7.07 22.73
CA SER A 17 -14.10 6.94 21.84
C SER A 17 -15.12 8.06 22.06
N ILE A 18 -15.33 8.49 23.32
CA ILE A 18 -16.20 9.62 23.66
C ILE A 18 -15.59 10.95 23.22
N LEU A 19 -14.27 11.12 23.32
CA LEU A 19 -13.57 12.37 22.97
C LEU A 19 -13.36 12.59 21.47
N THR A 20 -13.44 11.54 20.64
CA THR A 20 -13.09 11.62 19.21
C THR A 20 -14.28 11.58 18.25
N GLY A 21 -15.50 11.35 18.74
CA GLY A 21 -16.76 11.57 18.00
C GLY A 21 -17.03 10.69 16.78
N SER A 22 -16.06 9.93 16.28
CA SER A 22 -16.24 9.02 15.14
C SER A 22 -15.06 8.05 15.02
N LEU A 23 -15.21 6.83 15.55
CA LEU A 23 -14.35 5.72 15.17
C LEU A 23 -14.72 5.34 13.72
N VAL A 24 -13.76 5.43 12.80
CA VAL A 24 -13.92 4.94 11.43
C VAL A 24 -14.26 3.44 11.48
N PRO A 25 -15.20 2.92 10.67
CA PRO A 25 -15.59 1.50 10.70
C PRO A 25 -14.43 0.50 10.61
N ALA A 26 -13.31 0.89 9.98
CA ALA A 26 -12.08 0.12 9.94
C ALA A 26 -11.42 -0.07 11.31
N LEU A 27 -11.43 0.95 12.19
CA LEU A 27 -10.94 0.86 13.57
C LEU A 27 -11.89 0.03 14.44
N GLN A 28 -13.21 0.10 14.19
CA GLN A 28 -14.19 -0.73 14.88
C GLN A 28 -14.01 -2.22 14.55
N ASN A 29 -13.71 -2.54 13.29
CA ASN A 29 -13.43 -3.92 12.87
C ASN A 29 -12.07 -4.42 13.38
N ALA A 30 -11.04 -3.56 13.43
CA ALA A 30 -9.78 -3.88 14.08
C ALA A 30 -9.95 -4.13 15.60
N PHE A 31 -10.84 -3.35 16.24
CA PHE A 31 -11.23 -3.52 17.65
C PHE A 31 -11.98 -4.84 17.90
N ASN A 32 -12.95 -5.19 17.06
CA ASN A 32 -13.65 -6.47 17.16
C ASN A 32 -12.70 -7.66 16.96
N GLY A 33 -11.77 -7.56 16.00
CA GLY A 33 -10.73 -8.58 15.82
C GLY A 33 -9.77 -8.70 17.02
N LEU A 34 -9.50 -7.60 17.72
CA LEU A 34 -8.68 -7.61 18.94
C LEU A 34 -9.44 -8.26 20.13
N LEU A 35 -10.76 -8.03 20.22
CA LEU A 35 -11.62 -8.70 21.19
C LEU A 35 -11.71 -10.21 20.92
N ASP A 36 -11.83 -10.62 19.66
CA ASP A 36 -11.86 -12.05 19.29
C ASP A 36 -10.53 -12.73 19.64
N VAL A 37 -9.39 -12.08 19.39
CA VAL A 37 -8.07 -12.60 19.79
C VAL A 37 -7.93 -12.68 21.32
N TYR A 38 -8.48 -11.71 22.08
CA TYR A 38 -8.55 -11.77 23.54
C TYR A 38 -9.39 -12.96 24.01
N PHE A 39 -10.58 -13.16 23.44
CA PHE A 39 -11.43 -14.31 23.78
C PHE A 39 -10.74 -15.63 23.45
N MET A 40 -10.13 -15.75 22.26
CA MET A 40 -9.38 -16.95 21.85
C MET A 40 -8.15 -17.22 22.73
N ALA A 41 -7.43 -16.19 23.18
CA ALA A 41 -6.29 -16.35 24.09
C ALA A 41 -6.72 -16.66 25.53
N SER A 42 -7.87 -16.15 25.96
CA SER A 42 -8.47 -16.45 27.27
C SER A 42 -9.13 -17.83 27.35
N ASP A 43 -9.42 -18.46 26.20
CA ASP A 43 -10.05 -19.78 26.09
C ASP A 43 -9.04 -20.95 26.08
N THR A 44 -7.88 -20.75 26.71
CA THR A 44 -6.85 -21.79 26.91
C THR A 44 -7.26 -22.86 27.94
N ASN A 45 -8.49 -22.83 28.44
CA ASN A 45 -9.05 -23.88 29.30
C ASN A 45 -9.75 -25.02 28.54
N SER A 46 -9.86 -24.97 27.20
CA SER A 46 -10.63 -25.96 26.43
C SER A 46 -9.83 -26.89 25.52
N TYR A 47 -8.51 -26.70 25.37
CA TYR A 47 -7.64 -27.67 24.68
C TYR A 47 -6.63 -28.27 25.67
N GLY A 48 -6.80 -29.57 25.94
CA GLY A 48 -6.00 -30.33 26.88
C GLY A 48 -4.50 -30.28 26.58
N SER A 49 -3.73 -30.00 27.63
CA SER A 49 -2.39 -30.50 27.93
C SER A 49 -1.42 -30.67 26.75
N SER A 50 -0.55 -29.67 26.53
CA SER A 50 0.92 -29.84 26.48
C SER A 50 1.65 -28.60 25.93
N ILE A 51 1.47 -27.41 26.51
CA ILE A 51 2.42 -26.30 26.30
C ILE A 51 2.65 -25.60 27.63
N ARG A 52 3.60 -26.11 28.42
CA ARG A 52 4.28 -25.29 29.43
C ARG A 52 5.40 -24.54 28.70
N THR A 53 5.09 -23.36 28.21
CA THR A 53 6.11 -22.37 27.80
C THR A 53 5.93 -21.14 28.67
N ASP A 54 7.01 -20.65 29.28
CA ASP A 54 7.06 -19.53 30.22
C ASP A 54 6.16 -18.36 29.82
N ALA A 55 5.01 -18.25 30.48
CA ALA A 55 4.01 -17.19 30.27
C ALA A 55 4.59 -15.78 30.43
N ASN A 56 5.65 -15.62 31.23
CA ASN A 56 6.27 -14.33 31.54
C ASN A 56 6.97 -13.64 30.35
N ASN A 57 7.23 -14.35 29.24
CA ASN A 57 7.97 -13.82 28.08
C ASN A 57 7.07 -13.53 26.86
N ILE A 58 5.95 -14.25 26.74
CA ILE A 58 4.94 -14.00 25.71
C ILE A 58 4.20 -12.70 26.04
N ASP A 59 3.82 -12.49 27.31
CA ASP A 59 3.16 -11.27 27.75
C ASP A 59 4.02 -10.02 27.51
N ALA A 60 5.33 -10.07 27.80
CA ALA A 60 6.20 -8.91 27.59
C ALA A 60 6.37 -8.55 26.10
N ARG A 61 6.40 -9.55 25.20
CA ARG A 61 6.49 -9.31 23.76
C ARG A 61 5.18 -8.83 23.17
N ILE A 62 4.04 -9.36 23.63
CA ILE A 62 2.71 -8.90 23.26
C ILE A 62 2.49 -7.47 23.78
N VAL A 63 2.86 -7.17 25.03
CA VAL A 63 2.77 -5.83 25.63
C VAL A 63 3.69 -4.85 24.91
N TYR A 64 4.95 -5.20 24.64
CA TYR A 64 5.86 -4.34 23.87
C TYR A 64 5.36 -4.09 22.44
N ALA A 65 4.87 -5.13 21.77
CA ALA A 65 4.28 -5.00 20.44
C ALA A 65 3.03 -4.12 20.48
N PHE A 66 2.16 -4.30 21.48
CA PHE A 66 0.95 -3.52 21.70
C PHE A 66 1.24 -2.07 22.07
N GLU A 67 2.23 -1.78 22.91
CA GLU A 67 2.70 -0.43 23.21
C GLU A 67 3.25 0.25 21.95
N ARG A 68 3.96 -0.50 21.09
CA ARG A 68 4.37 -0.01 19.77
C ARG A 68 3.18 0.22 18.85
N SER A 69 2.15 -0.65 18.84
CA SER A 69 0.91 -0.45 18.07
C SER A 69 0.12 0.73 18.55
N VAL A 70 -0.03 0.91 19.86
CA VAL A 70 -0.72 2.04 20.48
C VAL A 70 0.08 3.30 20.17
N ASN A 71 1.41 3.28 20.21
CA ASN A 71 2.21 4.41 19.75
C ASN A 71 2.06 4.67 18.25
N GLN A 72 2.01 3.65 17.38
CA GLN A 72 1.72 3.80 15.95
C GLN A 72 0.29 4.32 15.72
N ILE A 73 -0.71 3.84 16.47
CA ILE A 73 -2.13 4.22 16.45
C ILE A 73 -2.36 5.62 16.99
N LEU A 74 -1.66 6.00 18.05
CA LEU A 74 -1.62 7.36 18.58
C LEU A 74 -0.88 8.27 17.60
N GLN A 75 0.14 7.76 16.90
CA GLN A 75 0.72 8.41 15.73
C GLN A 75 -0.20 8.35 14.49
N LEU A 76 -1.27 7.54 14.41
CA LEU A 76 -2.26 7.66 13.32
C LEU A 76 -3.02 8.98 13.38
N LYS A 77 -3.12 9.63 14.55
CA LYS A 77 -3.58 11.03 14.65
C LYS A 77 -2.60 12.02 14.01
N THR A 78 -1.37 11.59 13.70
CA THR A 78 -0.34 12.36 13.00
C THR A 78 0.53 11.41 12.17
N PHE A 79 0.00 10.75 11.14
CA PHE A 79 0.89 10.24 10.09
C PHE A 79 1.55 11.47 9.49
N LYS A 80 2.71 11.82 10.04
CA LYS A 80 3.46 12.98 9.59
C LYS A 80 3.91 12.64 8.19
N TYR A 81 3.47 13.44 7.23
CA TYR A 81 3.85 13.31 5.84
C TYR A 81 5.37 13.16 5.71
N GLU A 82 6.12 13.88 6.53
CA GLU A 82 7.58 13.85 6.60
C GLU A 82 8.13 12.46 6.97
N HIS A 83 7.45 11.72 7.86
CA HIS A 83 7.85 10.36 8.19
C HIS A 83 7.65 9.42 7.00
N ILE A 84 6.51 9.50 6.32
CA ILE A 84 6.23 8.68 5.14
C ILE A 84 7.21 9.03 4.01
N ALA A 85 7.35 10.31 3.68
CA ALA A 85 8.25 10.79 2.63
C ALA A 85 9.71 10.37 2.85
N SER A 86 10.20 10.37 4.09
CA SER A 86 11.58 9.95 4.41
C SER A 86 11.85 8.44 4.26
N HIS A 87 10.81 7.63 4.10
CA HIS A 87 10.90 6.18 3.91
C HIS A 87 10.55 5.74 2.48
N MET A 88 10.23 6.69 1.60
CA MET A 88 9.99 6.41 0.18
C MET A 88 11.31 6.30 -0.57
N ASN A 89 11.45 5.24 -1.38
CA ASN A 89 12.56 5.09 -2.31
C ASN A 89 12.03 4.99 -3.74
N PHE A 90 12.71 5.68 -4.66
CA PHE A 90 12.39 5.68 -6.08
C PHE A 90 13.60 5.21 -6.87
N TYR A 91 13.44 4.12 -7.62
CA TYR A 91 14.53 3.46 -8.34
C TYR A 91 14.32 3.59 -9.84
N LEU A 92 15.17 4.38 -10.49
CA LEU A 92 15.17 4.56 -11.93
C LEU A 92 15.97 3.47 -12.64
N TYR A 93 15.29 2.83 -13.58
CA TYR A 93 15.86 1.90 -14.53
C TYR A 93 15.65 2.39 -15.95
N THR A 94 16.68 2.21 -16.76
CA THR A 94 16.72 2.45 -18.20
C THR A 94 17.48 1.29 -18.84
N ARG A 95 17.58 1.27 -20.18
CA ARG A 95 18.43 0.30 -20.89
C ARG A 95 19.91 0.37 -20.48
N GLY A 96 20.39 1.54 -20.04
CA GLY A 96 21.78 1.73 -19.62
C GLY A 96 22.11 1.22 -18.21
N ASN A 97 21.10 1.07 -17.35
CA ASN A 97 21.30 0.75 -15.92
C ASN A 97 20.27 -0.28 -15.40
N ARG A 98 20.06 -1.35 -16.16
CA ARG A 98 18.99 -2.36 -15.89
C ARG A 98 19.15 -3.11 -14.56
N LEU A 99 20.39 -3.32 -14.13
CA LEU A 99 20.75 -4.10 -12.94
C LEU A 99 20.98 -3.23 -11.69
N TYR A 100 21.50 -2.01 -11.89
CA TYR A 100 21.88 -1.10 -10.81
C TYR A 100 21.12 0.22 -11.00
N PRO A 101 19.93 0.39 -10.37
CA PRO A 101 19.12 1.57 -10.57
C PRO A 101 19.76 2.81 -9.95
N ALA A 102 19.48 3.97 -10.55
CA ALA A 102 19.75 5.24 -9.89
C ALA A 102 18.64 5.51 -8.87
N LYS A 103 19.01 5.93 -7.65
CA LYS A 103 18.04 6.36 -6.64
C LYS A 103 17.66 7.81 -6.89
N LEU A 104 16.37 8.07 -7.12
CA LEU A 104 15.83 9.42 -7.30
C LEU A 104 15.35 9.98 -5.96
N ASP A 105 15.57 11.27 -5.76
CA ASP A 105 15.10 12.02 -4.61
C ASP A 105 14.50 13.35 -5.11
N PRO A 106 13.15 13.53 -5.07
CA PRO A 106 12.52 14.75 -5.54
C PRO A 106 12.90 16.00 -4.72
N SER A 107 13.40 15.83 -3.50
CA SER A 107 13.96 16.94 -2.70
C SER A 107 15.37 17.34 -3.13
N LYS A 108 16.04 16.50 -3.94
CA LYS A 108 17.38 16.72 -4.49
C LYS A 108 17.35 16.50 -6.01
N PRO A 109 16.86 17.48 -6.78
CA PRO A 109 16.79 17.42 -8.25
C PRO A 109 18.05 16.91 -8.96
N ASP A 110 19.23 17.17 -8.40
CA ASP A 110 20.52 16.69 -8.92
C ASP A 110 20.62 15.16 -9.03
N THR A 111 19.87 14.42 -8.19
CA THR A 111 19.78 12.96 -8.29
C THR A 111 19.08 12.50 -9.56
N ILE A 112 18.17 13.32 -10.10
CA ILE A 112 17.44 13.05 -11.34
C ILE A 112 18.28 13.49 -12.54
N THR A 113 18.81 14.71 -12.52
CA THR A 113 19.63 15.25 -13.64
C THR A 113 20.96 14.53 -13.81
N GLY A 114 21.56 14.05 -12.71
CA GLY A 114 22.77 13.23 -12.71
C GLY A 114 22.56 11.77 -13.06
N SER A 115 21.32 11.34 -13.32
CA SER A 115 20.97 9.97 -13.70
C SER A 115 20.78 9.80 -15.21
N GLU A 116 20.46 8.57 -15.64
CA GLU A 116 20.10 8.25 -17.03
C GLU A 116 18.69 8.73 -17.43
N TYR A 117 17.96 9.44 -16.54
CA TYR A 117 16.61 9.92 -16.81
C TYR A 117 16.57 10.85 -18.02
N LYS A 118 15.62 10.62 -18.93
CA LYS A 118 15.37 11.49 -20.09
C LYS A 118 13.89 11.87 -20.14
N PRO A 119 13.50 13.14 -19.94
CA PRO A 119 12.09 13.55 -19.91
C PRO A 119 11.37 13.40 -21.26
N GLN A 120 12.12 13.28 -22.37
CA GLN A 120 11.57 13.03 -23.70
C GLN A 120 11.13 11.58 -23.90
N ARG A 121 11.49 10.67 -22.99
CA ARG A 121 11.03 9.28 -23.01
C ARG A 121 9.73 9.14 -22.24
N LYS A 122 8.91 8.17 -22.64
CA LYS A 122 7.80 7.69 -21.83
C LYS A 122 8.33 7.23 -20.47
N THR A 123 7.61 7.58 -19.41
CA THR A 123 7.94 7.20 -18.04
C THR A 123 6.85 6.29 -17.47
N VAL A 124 7.24 5.07 -17.12
CA VAL A 124 6.37 4.08 -16.50
C VAL A 124 6.76 3.95 -15.03
N VAL A 125 5.82 4.25 -14.14
CA VAL A 125 6.02 4.16 -12.68
C VAL A 125 5.31 2.91 -12.17
N LEU A 126 6.08 2.01 -11.57
CA LEU A 126 5.61 0.71 -11.08
C LEU A 126 5.51 0.73 -9.55
N VAL A 127 4.31 0.48 -9.04
CA VAL A 127 3.99 0.45 -7.61
C VAL A 127 3.66 -0.98 -7.21
N HIS A 128 4.49 -1.57 -6.35
CA HIS A 128 4.25 -2.92 -5.83
C HIS A 128 3.02 -2.97 -4.92
N GLY A 129 2.60 -4.19 -4.58
CA GLY A 129 1.51 -4.44 -3.64
C GLY A 129 1.99 -4.60 -2.20
N PHE A 130 1.25 -5.38 -1.41
CA PHE A 130 1.68 -5.73 -0.06
C PHE A 130 2.87 -6.72 -0.11
N THR A 131 4.09 -6.20 -0.20
CA THR A 131 5.35 -6.96 -0.34
C THR A 131 6.50 -6.25 0.39
N THR A 132 7.67 -6.89 0.46
CA THR A 132 8.84 -6.38 1.19
C THR A 132 9.45 -5.11 0.60
N ASP A 133 9.76 -5.07 -0.70
CA ASP A 133 10.37 -3.92 -1.36
C ASP A 133 10.32 -4.03 -2.90
N ALA A 134 10.55 -2.91 -3.60
CA ALA A 134 10.49 -2.86 -5.07
C ALA A 134 11.69 -3.52 -5.78
N LEU A 135 12.82 -3.74 -5.10
CA LEU A 135 14.01 -4.35 -5.70
C LEU A 135 13.83 -5.87 -5.84
N VAL A 136 13.01 -6.48 -5.00
CA VAL A 136 12.72 -7.93 -5.05
C VAL A 136 11.32 -8.25 -5.56
N ALA A 137 10.38 -7.31 -5.52
CA ALA A 137 9.01 -7.55 -5.98
C ALA A 137 8.99 -7.99 -7.46
N SER A 138 8.56 -9.23 -7.70
CA SER A 138 8.54 -9.84 -9.04
C SER A 138 7.73 -9.02 -10.04
N ILE A 139 6.61 -8.43 -9.61
CA ILE A 139 5.77 -7.57 -10.45
C ILE A 139 6.53 -6.33 -10.93
N VAL A 140 7.39 -5.73 -10.10
CA VAL A 140 8.19 -4.57 -10.49
C VAL A 140 9.34 -5.01 -11.40
N GLN A 141 10.13 -5.99 -10.96
CA GLN A 141 11.34 -6.40 -11.67
C GLN A 141 11.04 -7.02 -13.04
N THR A 142 10.05 -7.92 -13.12
CA THR A 142 9.65 -8.56 -14.38
C THR A 142 9.08 -7.54 -15.36
N MET A 143 8.16 -6.68 -14.91
CA MET A 143 7.59 -5.64 -15.80
C MET A 143 8.65 -4.66 -16.26
N LYS A 144 9.55 -4.22 -15.37
CA LYS A 144 10.70 -3.39 -15.74
C LYS A 144 11.49 -4.03 -16.87
N ASP A 145 11.92 -5.27 -16.72
CA ASP A 145 12.76 -5.92 -17.72
C ASP A 145 12.05 -6.03 -19.05
N GLU A 146 10.80 -6.48 -19.03
CA GLU A 146 9.94 -6.62 -20.21
C GLU A 146 9.68 -5.28 -20.92
N LEU A 147 9.48 -4.19 -20.18
CA LEU A 147 9.34 -2.83 -20.74
C LEU A 147 10.63 -2.37 -21.40
N LEU A 148 11.77 -2.54 -20.72
CA LEU A 148 13.08 -2.10 -21.22
C LEU A 148 13.57 -2.93 -22.42
N ILE A 149 13.12 -4.18 -22.57
CA ILE A 149 13.34 -4.98 -23.78
C ILE A 149 12.62 -4.34 -24.97
N ARG A 150 11.36 -3.95 -24.79
CA ARG A 150 10.47 -3.53 -25.90
C ARG A 150 10.64 -2.07 -26.30
N GLU A 151 10.84 -1.17 -25.34
CA GLU A 151 10.80 0.28 -25.58
C GLU A 151 11.99 0.99 -24.91
N ASP A 152 12.36 2.16 -25.44
CA ASP A 152 13.35 3.05 -24.80
C ASP A 152 12.63 4.00 -23.84
N VAL A 153 12.42 3.54 -22.61
CA VAL A 153 11.60 4.22 -21.60
C VAL A 153 12.36 4.42 -20.29
N ASN A 154 11.89 5.38 -19.49
CA ASN A 154 12.24 5.45 -18.09
C ASN A 154 11.29 4.52 -17.32
N VAL A 155 11.81 3.59 -16.54
CA VAL A 155 11.01 2.79 -15.61
C VAL A 155 11.37 3.18 -14.18
N ILE A 156 10.40 3.58 -13.37
CA ILE A 156 10.62 3.95 -11.98
C ILE A 156 9.91 2.93 -11.09
N GLY A 157 10.69 2.13 -10.36
CA GLY A 157 10.16 1.28 -9.29
C GLY A 157 9.96 2.11 -8.02
N VAL A 158 8.74 2.11 -7.48
CA VAL A 158 8.42 2.75 -6.20
C VAL A 158 8.53 1.73 -5.09
N ASP A 159 9.40 1.99 -4.12
CA ASP A 159 9.56 1.20 -2.92
C ASP A 159 9.05 1.97 -1.70
N TYR A 160 7.96 1.46 -1.14
CA TYR A 160 7.41 1.87 0.15
C TYR A 160 7.49 0.74 1.18
N GLY A 161 8.27 -0.31 0.88
CA GLY A 161 8.53 -1.46 1.73
C GLY A 161 8.83 -1.14 3.19
N PRO A 162 9.68 -0.15 3.51
CA PRO A 162 9.95 0.23 4.90
C PRO A 162 8.72 0.70 5.70
N LEU A 163 7.65 1.13 5.02
CA LEU A 163 6.37 1.53 5.61
C LEU A 163 5.38 0.37 5.73
N THR A 164 5.68 -0.76 5.09
CA THR A 164 4.84 -1.96 5.17
C THR A 164 5.11 -2.69 6.47
N ASP A 165 4.11 -2.73 7.35
CA ASP A 165 4.22 -3.48 8.60
C ASP A 165 3.89 -4.97 8.36
N ILE A 166 4.84 -5.69 7.75
CA ILE A 166 4.74 -7.12 7.50
C ILE A 166 4.64 -7.91 8.81
N TRP A 167 5.25 -7.42 9.88
CA TRP A 167 5.15 -8.05 11.20
C TRP A 167 3.70 -8.08 11.70
N TRP A 168 2.98 -6.97 11.60
CA TRP A 168 1.56 -6.96 11.95
C TRP A 168 0.73 -7.84 11.04
N PHE A 169 1.04 -7.92 9.75
CA PHE A 169 0.30 -8.82 8.88
C PHE A 169 0.41 -10.28 9.32
N HIS A 170 1.55 -10.70 9.85
CA HIS A 170 1.73 -12.06 10.37
C HIS A 170 1.15 -12.27 11.77
N ILE A 171 1.16 -11.26 12.64
CA ILE A 171 0.73 -11.39 14.05
C ILE A 171 -0.76 -11.04 14.21
N LEU A 172 -1.22 -9.95 13.61
CA LEU A 172 -2.61 -9.47 13.61
C LEU A 172 -2.97 -8.94 12.20
N PRO A 173 -3.30 -9.84 11.24
CA PRO A 173 -3.57 -9.47 9.85
C PRO A 173 -4.52 -8.26 9.67
N PRO A 174 -5.63 -8.12 10.42
CA PRO A 174 -6.51 -6.96 10.31
C PRO A 174 -5.83 -5.62 10.64
N VAL A 175 -4.94 -5.59 11.62
CA VAL A 175 -4.19 -4.40 12.04
C VAL A 175 -3.16 -4.04 10.98
N GLY A 176 -2.42 -5.03 10.48
CA GLY A 176 -1.46 -4.83 9.38
C GLY A 176 -2.15 -4.24 8.16
N MET A 177 -3.28 -4.82 7.73
CA MET A 177 -4.05 -4.29 6.60
C MET A 177 -4.54 -2.86 6.82
N ALA A 178 -5.03 -2.53 8.01
CA ALA A 178 -5.51 -1.18 8.34
C ALA A 178 -4.38 -0.15 8.27
N ILE A 179 -3.22 -0.43 8.87
CA ILE A 179 -2.05 0.45 8.85
C ILE A 179 -1.59 0.72 7.41
N ASN A 180 -1.49 -0.32 6.58
CA ASN A 180 -1.07 -0.18 5.19
C ASN A 180 -2.09 0.61 4.34
N THR A 181 -3.38 0.36 4.56
CA THR A 181 -4.48 1.08 3.88
C THR A 181 -4.50 2.57 4.24
N LEU A 182 -4.31 2.90 5.53
CA LEU A 182 -4.37 4.29 6.01
C LEU A 182 -3.17 5.14 5.57
N GLN A 183 -2.03 4.52 5.25
CA GLN A 183 -0.85 5.20 4.71
C GLN A 183 -0.92 5.45 3.21
N ALA A 184 -1.73 4.69 2.47
CA ALA A 184 -1.78 4.73 1.01
C ALA A 184 -1.99 6.13 0.40
N PRO A 185 -2.83 7.03 0.97
CA PRO A 185 -2.97 8.39 0.44
C PRO A 185 -1.68 9.20 0.47
N TRP A 186 -0.92 9.10 1.56
CA TRP A 186 0.34 9.83 1.73
C TRP A 186 1.46 9.26 0.87
N ILE A 187 1.53 7.94 0.73
CA ILE A 187 2.45 7.27 -0.20
C ILE A 187 2.14 7.73 -1.64
N GLY A 188 0.85 7.77 -2.00
CA GLY A 188 0.39 8.29 -3.29
C GLY A 188 0.79 9.74 -3.51
N GLN A 189 0.66 10.59 -2.49
CA GLN A 189 1.13 11.98 -2.56
C GLN A 189 2.64 12.06 -2.84
N CYS A 190 3.49 11.27 -2.17
CA CYS A 190 4.93 11.26 -2.44
C CYS A 190 5.25 10.89 -3.90
N ILE A 191 4.53 9.92 -4.48
CA ILE A 191 4.66 9.55 -5.90
C ILE A 191 4.20 10.71 -6.80
N GLY A 192 3.09 11.36 -6.45
CA GLY A 192 2.58 12.53 -7.18
C GLY A 192 3.56 13.71 -7.16
N GLU A 193 4.24 13.95 -6.04
CA GLU A 193 5.29 14.96 -5.91
C GLU A 193 6.52 14.64 -6.77
N LEU A 194 6.95 13.37 -6.82
CA LEU A 194 7.99 12.94 -7.75
C LEU A 194 7.58 13.23 -9.20
N ILE A 195 6.38 12.79 -9.62
CA ILE A 195 5.90 13.00 -11.00
C ILE A 195 5.79 14.49 -11.33
N SER A 196 5.33 15.30 -10.39
CA SER A 196 5.32 16.75 -10.53
C SER A 196 6.72 17.31 -10.76
N CYS A 197 7.73 16.86 -10.00
CA CYS A 197 9.12 17.25 -10.21
C CYS A 197 9.63 16.86 -11.61
N LEU A 198 9.30 15.66 -12.09
CA LEU A 198 9.64 15.21 -13.44
C LEU A 198 8.98 16.07 -14.53
N ILE A 199 7.71 16.46 -14.34
CA ILE A 199 6.99 17.37 -15.25
C ILE A 199 7.66 18.74 -15.28
N ASP A 200 8.08 19.27 -14.12
CA ASP A 200 8.82 20.54 -14.05
C ASP A 200 10.19 20.44 -14.75
N MET A 201 10.76 19.25 -14.88
CA MET A 201 11.97 18.95 -15.66
C MET A 201 11.71 18.68 -17.15
N GLY A 202 10.48 18.84 -17.62
CA GLY A 202 10.10 18.72 -19.03
C GLY A 202 9.46 17.40 -19.42
N GLN A 203 9.12 16.51 -18.48
CA GLN A 203 8.29 15.34 -18.77
C GLN A 203 6.90 15.79 -19.20
N SER A 204 6.45 15.30 -20.36
CA SER A 204 5.04 15.45 -20.73
C SER A 204 4.16 14.61 -19.79
N PRO A 205 3.11 15.17 -19.16
CA PRO A 205 2.13 14.37 -18.42
C PRO A 205 1.45 13.30 -19.28
N ASP A 206 1.38 13.54 -20.60
CA ASP A 206 0.80 12.59 -21.55
C ASP A 206 1.68 11.35 -21.79
N ASP A 207 2.96 11.43 -21.43
CA ASP A 207 3.94 10.35 -21.54
C ASP A 207 4.17 9.62 -20.20
N VAL A 208 3.33 9.87 -19.19
CA VAL A 208 3.39 9.19 -17.89
C VAL A 208 2.34 8.09 -17.79
N HIS A 209 2.79 6.90 -17.39
CA HIS A 209 1.94 5.73 -17.12
C HIS A 209 2.20 5.22 -15.69
N LEU A 210 1.21 5.36 -14.82
CA LEU A 210 1.22 4.72 -13.49
C LEU A 210 0.69 3.30 -13.58
N VAL A 211 1.38 2.34 -12.97
CA VAL A 211 0.92 0.96 -12.85
C VAL A 211 1.03 0.54 -11.39
N GLY A 212 -0.06 0.08 -10.81
CA GLY A 212 -0.08 -0.38 -9.43
C GLY A 212 -0.68 -1.78 -9.31
N HIS A 213 -0.06 -2.63 -8.50
CA HIS A 213 -0.54 -3.98 -8.21
C HIS A 213 -1.13 -4.09 -6.81
N SER A 214 -2.26 -4.78 -6.63
CA SER A 214 -2.87 -5.02 -5.30
C SER A 214 -3.10 -3.68 -4.55
N LEU A 215 -2.55 -3.49 -3.35
CA LEU A 215 -2.56 -2.21 -2.63
C LEU A 215 -1.96 -1.06 -3.46
N GLY A 216 -0.94 -1.36 -4.27
CA GLY A 216 -0.27 -0.42 -5.16
C GLY A 216 -1.20 0.21 -6.18
N ALA A 217 -2.28 -0.48 -6.58
CA ALA A 217 -3.28 0.09 -7.50
C ALA A 217 -4.00 1.30 -6.87
N HIS A 218 -4.30 1.23 -5.58
CA HIS A 218 -4.90 2.34 -4.84
C HIS A 218 -3.89 3.43 -4.52
N ILE A 219 -2.64 3.08 -4.22
CA ILE A 219 -1.54 4.05 -4.05
C ILE A 219 -1.32 4.85 -5.33
N ALA A 220 -1.25 4.18 -6.48
CA ALA A 220 -1.16 4.81 -7.80
C ALA A 220 -2.36 5.74 -8.06
N ALA A 221 -3.56 5.33 -7.65
CA ALA A 221 -4.75 6.16 -7.75
C ALA A 221 -4.65 7.44 -6.91
N PHE A 222 -4.15 7.34 -5.68
CA PHE A 222 -3.92 8.52 -4.83
C PHE A 222 -2.89 9.46 -5.44
N ALA A 223 -1.84 8.95 -6.08
CA ALA A 223 -0.91 9.77 -6.86
C ALA A 223 -1.62 10.50 -8.02
N GLY A 224 -2.47 9.81 -8.75
CA GLY A 224 -3.31 10.40 -9.81
C GLY A 224 -4.25 11.49 -9.29
N LYS A 225 -4.91 11.27 -8.14
CA LYS A 225 -5.77 12.28 -7.49
C LYS A 225 -5.00 13.51 -7.05
N TYR A 226 -3.80 13.33 -6.50
CA TYR A 226 -2.90 14.43 -6.18
C TYR A 226 -2.53 15.22 -7.44
N LEU A 227 -2.11 14.53 -8.50
CA LEU A 227 -1.75 15.16 -9.77
C LEU A 227 -2.91 15.95 -10.38
N ASN A 228 -4.13 15.41 -10.30
CA ASN A 228 -5.34 16.12 -10.72
C ASN A 228 -5.59 17.38 -9.86
N SER A 229 -5.37 17.33 -8.54
CA SER A 229 -5.61 18.49 -7.66
C SER A 229 -4.64 19.65 -7.91
N VAL A 230 -3.45 19.36 -8.44
CA VAL A 230 -2.46 20.36 -8.88
C VAL A 230 -2.51 20.64 -10.39
N ASN A 231 -3.61 20.25 -11.06
CA ASN A 231 -3.87 20.47 -12.50
C ASN A 231 -2.78 19.89 -13.44
N ARG A 232 -2.26 18.70 -13.09
CA ARG A 232 -1.27 17.94 -13.87
C ARG A 232 -1.75 16.52 -14.19
N PRO A 233 -2.94 16.33 -14.80
CA PRO A 233 -3.48 14.99 -15.07
C PRO A 233 -2.56 14.20 -16.01
N ILE A 234 -2.15 13.01 -15.59
CA ILE A 234 -1.36 12.09 -16.40
C ILE A 234 -2.22 11.28 -17.38
N PHE A 235 -1.59 10.72 -18.40
CA PHE A 235 -2.33 9.98 -19.42
C PHE A 235 -2.98 8.70 -18.90
N ARG A 236 -2.18 7.80 -18.30
CA ARG A 236 -2.64 6.44 -18.03
C ARG A 236 -2.36 5.97 -16.62
N LEU A 237 -3.35 5.30 -16.05
CA LEU A 237 -3.21 4.51 -14.83
C LEU A 237 -3.75 3.10 -15.08
N THR A 238 -2.92 2.08 -14.82
CA THR A 238 -3.33 0.68 -14.85
C THR A 238 -3.38 0.08 -13.44
N GLY A 239 -4.54 -0.41 -13.03
CA GLY A 239 -4.72 -1.17 -11.80
C GLY A 239 -4.65 -2.68 -12.06
N LEU A 240 -3.59 -3.32 -11.60
CA LEU A 240 -3.40 -4.76 -11.68
C LEU A 240 -3.93 -5.40 -10.40
N GLU A 241 -5.02 -6.15 -10.50
CA GLU A 241 -5.68 -6.80 -9.38
C GLU A 241 -5.87 -5.90 -8.14
N PRO A 242 -6.62 -4.78 -8.24
CA PRO A 242 -6.76 -3.83 -7.13
C PRO A 242 -7.33 -4.50 -5.87
N SER A 243 -6.72 -4.28 -4.70
CA SER A 243 -7.08 -4.99 -3.47
C SER A 243 -8.45 -4.59 -2.91
N SER A 244 -9.32 -5.57 -2.62
CA SER A 244 -10.61 -5.32 -1.95
C SER A 244 -10.54 -4.91 -0.47
N PRO A 245 -9.73 -5.58 0.39
CA PRO A 245 -9.68 -5.25 1.82
C PRO A 245 -9.32 -3.78 2.06
N GLY A 246 -10.08 -3.08 2.90
CA GLY A 246 -9.88 -1.65 3.18
C GLY A 246 -10.44 -0.68 2.13
N PHE A 247 -10.76 -1.16 0.92
CA PHE A 247 -11.24 -0.34 -0.20
C PHE A 247 -12.62 -0.75 -0.73
N SER A 248 -13.24 -1.77 -0.13
CA SER A 248 -14.60 -2.20 -0.46
C SER A 248 -15.61 -1.23 0.15
N ASN A 249 -16.65 -0.87 -0.60
CA ASN A 249 -17.74 0.00 -0.14
C ASN A 249 -17.31 1.41 0.35
N VAL A 250 -16.13 1.88 -0.05
CA VAL A 250 -15.68 3.26 0.22
C VAL A 250 -15.92 4.16 -0.99
N GLY A 251 -16.08 5.46 -0.73
CA GLY A 251 -16.24 6.47 -1.78
C GLY A 251 -15.02 6.54 -2.71
N THR A 252 -15.23 7.00 -3.96
CA THR A 252 -14.18 7.10 -4.98
C THR A 252 -13.02 8.01 -4.60
N ALA A 253 -13.17 8.90 -3.62
CA ALA A 253 -12.09 9.69 -3.06
C ALA A 253 -11.05 8.85 -2.29
N HIS A 254 -11.45 7.68 -1.79
CA HIS A 254 -10.63 6.84 -0.89
C HIS A 254 -10.14 5.54 -1.54
N ARG A 255 -10.26 5.41 -2.86
CA ARG A 255 -9.83 4.23 -3.62
C ARG A 255 -9.56 4.58 -5.09
N LEU A 256 -9.18 3.57 -5.86
CA LEU A 256 -9.07 3.63 -7.31
C LEU A 256 -10.42 3.93 -7.97
N ALA A 257 -10.44 4.87 -8.90
CA ALA A 257 -11.62 5.35 -9.60
C ALA A 257 -11.32 5.76 -11.06
N ARG A 258 -12.39 5.93 -11.83
CA ARG A 258 -12.37 6.10 -13.29
C ARG A 258 -11.57 7.29 -13.81
N TYR A 259 -11.42 8.34 -13.02
CA TYR A 259 -10.86 9.62 -13.47
C TYR A 259 -9.58 9.99 -12.71
N ASP A 260 -8.90 9.00 -12.14
CA ASP A 260 -7.61 9.21 -11.48
C ASP A 260 -6.47 9.44 -12.48
N ALA A 261 -6.73 9.21 -13.77
CA ALA A 261 -5.91 9.62 -14.92
C ALA A 261 -6.85 9.92 -16.12
N LYS A 262 -6.31 10.43 -17.24
CA LYS A 262 -7.10 10.63 -18.47
C LYS A 262 -7.69 9.30 -19.00
N PHE A 263 -6.94 8.22 -18.82
CA PHE A 263 -7.38 6.85 -19.09
C PHE A 263 -7.00 5.91 -17.94
N THR A 264 -8.00 5.23 -17.39
CA THR A 264 -7.84 4.23 -16.33
C THR A 264 -8.28 2.85 -16.80
N ASP A 265 -7.41 1.86 -16.68
CA ASP A 265 -7.70 0.48 -17.04
C ASP A 265 -7.34 -0.50 -15.94
N CYS A 266 -8.19 -1.51 -15.73
CA CYS A 266 -8.03 -2.45 -14.62
C CYS A 266 -8.15 -3.88 -15.09
N ILE A 267 -7.28 -4.74 -14.58
CA ILE A 267 -7.24 -6.17 -14.88
C ILE A 267 -7.53 -6.92 -13.60
N PHE A 268 -8.54 -7.79 -13.65
CA PHE A 268 -9.03 -8.59 -12.54
C PHE A 268 -8.79 -10.09 -12.79
N THR A 269 -7.81 -10.65 -12.09
CA THR A 269 -7.38 -12.05 -12.11
C THR A 269 -7.80 -12.85 -10.87
N THR A 270 -8.39 -12.24 -9.83
CA THR A 270 -9.14 -12.97 -8.78
C THR A 270 -10.54 -12.40 -8.51
N ALA A 271 -11.51 -13.30 -8.26
CA ALA A 271 -12.89 -12.94 -7.92
C ALA A 271 -13.01 -12.05 -6.67
N LYS A 272 -12.01 -12.11 -5.77
CA LYS A 272 -12.01 -11.38 -4.50
C LYS A 272 -11.95 -9.86 -4.69
N SER A 273 -11.44 -9.37 -5.81
CA SER A 273 -11.31 -7.94 -6.10
C SER A 273 -12.53 -7.33 -6.78
N LEU A 274 -13.54 -8.13 -7.11
CA LEU A 274 -14.84 -7.65 -7.60
C LEU A 274 -15.57 -6.76 -6.58
N ALA A 275 -15.17 -6.81 -5.29
CA ALA A 275 -15.76 -6.02 -4.22
C ALA A 275 -15.16 -4.60 -4.05
N VAL A 276 -14.13 -4.21 -4.81
CA VAL A 276 -13.62 -2.81 -4.85
C VAL A 276 -14.67 -1.84 -5.41
N GLY A 277 -15.58 -2.33 -6.25
CA GLY A 277 -16.73 -1.60 -6.79
C GLY A 277 -17.13 -2.09 -8.18
N ASN A 278 -18.32 -1.72 -8.64
CA ASN A 278 -18.78 -2.05 -9.99
C ASN A 278 -17.99 -1.25 -11.05
N ASN A 279 -17.08 -1.93 -11.76
CA ASN A 279 -16.28 -1.34 -12.85
C ASN A 279 -15.57 -0.04 -12.42
N PRO A 280 -14.57 -0.12 -11.52
CA PRO A 280 -13.93 1.05 -10.91
C PRO A 280 -13.14 1.89 -11.90
N CYS A 281 -12.77 1.35 -13.06
CA CYS A 281 -11.92 1.99 -14.07
C CYS A 281 -12.72 2.25 -15.37
N GLN A 282 -12.18 3.04 -16.30
CA GLN A 282 -12.84 3.29 -17.59
C GLN A 282 -12.91 2.01 -18.44
N ALA A 283 -11.84 1.21 -18.44
CA ALA A 283 -11.82 -0.14 -18.98
C ALA A 283 -11.56 -1.16 -17.87
N ASN A 284 -12.32 -2.25 -17.85
CA ASN A 284 -12.21 -3.30 -16.83
C ASN A 284 -12.16 -4.65 -17.54
N TYR A 285 -11.06 -5.39 -17.35
CA TYR A 285 -10.77 -6.64 -18.01
C TYR A 285 -10.84 -7.78 -17.00
N TYR A 286 -11.57 -8.84 -17.34
CA TYR A 286 -11.81 -9.99 -16.48
C TYR A 286 -11.39 -11.29 -17.21
N PRO A 287 -10.08 -11.54 -17.37
CA PRO A 287 -9.57 -12.73 -18.06
C PRO A 287 -10.00 -14.02 -17.36
N ASN A 288 -10.18 -15.09 -18.14
CA ASN A 288 -10.39 -16.47 -17.68
C ASN A 288 -11.49 -16.63 -16.60
N SER A 289 -12.69 -17.02 -17.02
CA SER A 289 -13.84 -17.22 -16.11
C SER A 289 -14.13 -15.98 -15.25
N CYS A 290 -14.13 -14.79 -15.86
CA CYS A 290 -14.36 -13.51 -15.17
C CYS A 290 -13.37 -13.20 -14.03
N GLY A 291 -12.11 -13.60 -14.19
CA GLY A 291 -11.08 -13.43 -13.16
C GLY A 291 -11.15 -14.51 -12.07
N ILE A 292 -12.03 -15.50 -12.14
CA ILE A 292 -12.23 -16.45 -11.02
C ILE A 292 -11.16 -17.55 -11.00
N SER A 293 -10.71 -18.00 -12.18
CA SER A 293 -9.78 -19.14 -12.28
C SER A 293 -8.78 -18.88 -13.41
N GLN A 294 -7.52 -18.71 -13.02
CA GLN A 294 -6.42 -18.50 -13.97
C GLN A 294 -5.73 -19.85 -14.24
N PRO A 295 -5.54 -20.24 -15.51
CA PRO A 295 -4.79 -21.46 -15.84
C PRO A 295 -3.39 -21.44 -15.23
N GLY A 296 -2.99 -22.53 -14.57
CA GLY A 296 -1.70 -22.67 -13.90
C GLY A 296 -1.68 -22.20 -12.44
N CYS A 297 -2.76 -21.60 -11.93
CA CYS A 297 -2.93 -21.28 -10.51
C CYS A 297 -3.79 -22.33 -9.80
N TYR A 298 -3.36 -22.76 -8.62
CA TYR A 298 -4.07 -23.71 -7.77
C TYR A 298 -4.77 -23.02 -6.60
N GLN A 299 -5.67 -23.75 -5.93
CA GLN A 299 -6.41 -23.20 -4.78
C GLN A 299 -5.45 -22.83 -3.65
N GLY A 300 -5.41 -21.54 -3.29
CA GLY A 300 -4.51 -21.01 -2.26
C GLY A 300 -3.38 -20.16 -2.82
N ASP A 301 -3.14 -20.20 -4.14
CA ASP A 301 -2.23 -19.26 -4.78
C ASP A 301 -2.81 -17.84 -4.67
N ILE A 302 -2.06 -16.94 -4.03
CA ILE A 302 -2.41 -15.53 -3.88
C ILE A 302 -1.52 -14.75 -4.87
N PRO A 303 -2.08 -13.88 -5.72
CA PRO A 303 -1.32 -13.03 -6.62
C PRO A 303 -0.42 -12.02 -5.89
#